data_AF-A0A6M0CNU3-F1
#
_entry.id   AF-A0A6M0CNU3-F1
#
_cell.length_a   1.000
_cell.length_b   1.000
_cell.length_c   1.000
_cell.angle_alpha   90.00
_cell.angle_beta   90.00
_cell.angle_gamma   90.00
#
_symmetry.space_group_name_H-M   'P 1'
#
loop_
_entity.id
_entity.type
_entity.pdbx_description
1 polymer ?
#
loop_
_entity_poly.entity_id
_entity_poly.type
_entity_poly.pdbx_seq_one_letter_code
_entity_poly.pdbx_strand_id
1 'polypeptide(L)'
;MRQVVISKSFVFEVLIMMLVASSSFLFYCYLLVPNEKDVVFFGFRYSTPYFESAQYAAWHLVLKGQVVYLLIIWYLFCNYWWRNFLLFPFYFFTYLFVSIFIVDVIGFSVSTKLVLHMYTIILTSGLVVFRNYLFNFSKNAMYLRHIRNFEKSLISSNKLNESNLAFRTILSDDSINNIKIRLKNLVLLKSNLQSNSKISLGESDLNLLERSRADYILCLFLITSPLLFFLYKLVPVKESIEIGNYTITATIFYDLNMMSWYLMNKIIPLILLCIWFVKSENWWKHSILIPITVYIYQIVAVLGQKIDIVDEYEFIQSLPITIPIILLLIWLSRKMNYVSLTKDLILEIEKEINRTLDQLASQEREKEKQSFTERLAHLKATKSQYTKDEYLLQMVKLRNEIE
;
A
#
# COMPACT_ATOMS: atom_id res chain seq x y z
N MET A 1 -21.77 -26.96 3.95
CA MET A 1 -21.01 -25.94 3.18
C MET A 1 -20.73 -24.76 4.10
N ARG A 2 -19.50 -24.63 4.62
CA ARG A 2 -19.12 -23.48 5.47
C ARG A 2 -18.93 -22.26 4.57
N GLN A 3 -19.70 -21.19 4.82
CA GLN A 3 -19.47 -19.89 4.20
C GLN A 3 -18.06 -19.42 4.57
N VAL A 4 -17.19 -19.32 3.57
CA VAL A 4 -15.89 -18.66 3.69
C VAL A 4 -16.20 -17.19 3.96
N VAL A 5 -16.02 -16.74 5.20
CA VAL A 5 -16.15 -15.33 5.55
C VAL A 5 -14.93 -14.61 4.97
N ILE A 6 -15.08 -14.12 3.74
CA ILE A 6 -14.06 -13.31 3.09
C ILE A 6 -13.97 -11.98 3.85
N SER A 7 -12.82 -11.66 4.43
CA SER A 7 -12.63 -10.38 5.09
C SER A 7 -12.79 -9.23 4.07
N LYS A 8 -13.47 -8.14 4.45
CA LYS A 8 -13.62 -6.95 3.57
C LYS A 8 -12.27 -6.41 3.06
N SER A 9 -11.19 -6.62 3.81
CA SER A 9 -9.82 -6.28 3.42
C SER A 9 -9.33 -7.07 2.21
N PHE A 10 -9.65 -8.37 2.14
CA PHE A 10 -9.21 -9.23 1.04
C PHE A 10 -9.92 -8.88 -0.28
N VAL A 11 -11.23 -8.63 -0.25
CA VAL A 11 -11.99 -8.20 -1.45
C VAL A 11 -11.39 -6.92 -2.04
N PHE A 12 -11.04 -5.97 -1.17
CA PHE A 12 -10.42 -4.72 -1.59
C PHE A 12 -9.05 -4.92 -2.25
N GLU A 13 -8.21 -5.80 -1.70
CA GLU A 13 -6.90 -6.11 -2.27
C GLU A 13 -7.00 -6.85 -3.61
N VAL A 14 -8.01 -7.72 -3.77
CA VAL A 14 -8.34 -8.36 -5.05
C VAL A 14 -8.81 -7.33 -6.08
N LEU A 15 -9.61 -6.33 -5.69
CA LEU A 15 -10.02 -5.26 -6.60
C LEU A 15 -8.82 -4.44 -7.10
N ILE A 16 -7.86 -4.12 -6.21
CA ILE A 16 -6.61 -3.46 -6.60
C ILE A 16 -5.83 -4.32 -7.60
N MET A 17 -5.74 -5.63 -7.34
CA MET A 17 -5.12 -6.58 -8.26
C MET A 17 -5.75 -6.52 -9.65
N MET A 18 -7.09 -6.59 -9.73
CA MET A 18 -7.80 -6.54 -11.00
C MET A 18 -7.57 -5.21 -11.73
N LEU A 19 -7.59 -4.08 -11.02
CA LEU A 19 -7.30 -2.76 -11.59
C LEU A 19 -5.88 -2.71 -12.18
N VAL A 20 -4.87 -3.15 -11.43
CA VAL A 20 -3.48 -3.19 -11.90
C VAL A 20 -3.33 -4.11 -13.10
N ALA A 21 -3.91 -5.31 -13.07
CA ALA A 21 -3.86 -6.25 -14.20
C ALA A 21 -4.55 -5.67 -15.45
N SER A 22 -5.69 -4.99 -15.28
CA SER A 22 -6.45 -4.39 -16.39
C SER A 22 -5.64 -3.36 -17.18
N SER A 23 -4.67 -2.69 -16.55
CA SER A 23 -3.80 -1.71 -17.20
C SER A 23 -3.07 -2.26 -18.43
N SER A 24 -2.73 -3.55 -18.41
CA SER A 24 -1.99 -4.19 -19.51
C SER A 24 -2.85 -4.41 -20.74
N PHE A 25 -4.17 -4.50 -20.55
CA PHE A 25 -5.15 -4.66 -21.62
C PHE A 25 -5.66 -3.32 -22.13
N LEU A 26 -5.74 -2.31 -21.25
CA LEU A 26 -6.15 -0.95 -21.63
C LEU A 26 -5.32 -0.38 -22.77
N PHE A 27 -4.04 -0.79 -22.90
CA PHE A 27 -3.19 -0.39 -24.02
C PHE A 27 -3.84 -0.69 -25.37
N TYR A 28 -4.51 -1.82 -25.52
CA TYR A 28 -5.01 -2.28 -26.82
C TYR A 28 -6.39 -1.71 -27.17
N CYS A 29 -6.97 -0.89 -26.30
CA CYS A 29 -8.26 -0.24 -26.57
C CYS A 29 -8.22 0.69 -27.79
N TYR A 30 -7.05 1.21 -28.21
CA TYR A 30 -6.97 2.02 -29.43
C TYR A 30 -7.26 1.22 -30.70
N LEU A 31 -7.10 -0.12 -30.69
CA LEU A 31 -7.46 -0.99 -31.84
C LEU A 31 -8.96 -0.97 -32.13
N LEU A 32 -9.79 -0.54 -31.17
CA LEU A 32 -11.23 -0.37 -31.36
C LEU A 32 -11.56 0.90 -32.17
N VAL A 33 -10.57 1.79 -32.37
CA VAL A 33 -10.75 3.03 -33.12
C VAL A 33 -10.46 2.78 -34.61
N PRO A 34 -11.36 3.15 -35.53
CA PRO A 34 -11.15 2.99 -36.96
C PRO A 34 -9.88 3.69 -37.45
N ASN A 35 -9.21 3.11 -38.44
CA ASN A 35 -8.05 3.71 -39.10
C ASN A 35 -8.48 4.74 -40.15
N GLU A 36 -9.26 5.74 -39.72
CA GLU A 36 -9.78 6.81 -40.56
C GLU A 36 -9.48 8.16 -39.90
N LYS A 37 -9.43 9.24 -40.69
CA LYS A 37 -9.24 10.59 -40.14
C LYS A 37 -10.49 11.15 -39.47
N ASP A 38 -11.66 10.80 -40.00
CA ASP A 38 -12.96 11.28 -39.54
C ASP A 38 -13.72 10.11 -38.92
N VAL A 39 -13.85 10.12 -37.59
CA VAL A 39 -14.56 9.05 -36.87
C VAL A 39 -15.83 9.61 -36.26
N VAL A 40 -16.94 8.89 -36.45
CA VAL A 40 -18.18 9.13 -35.72
C VAL A 40 -18.19 8.24 -34.48
N PHE A 41 -18.00 8.84 -33.31
CA PHE A 41 -18.00 8.12 -32.04
C PHE A 41 -19.16 8.62 -31.15
N PHE A 42 -20.09 7.72 -30.79
CA PHE A 42 -21.30 8.05 -30.01
C PHE A 42 -22.07 9.31 -30.51
N GLY A 43 -22.14 9.51 -31.83
CA GLY A 43 -22.83 10.65 -32.43
C GLY A 43 -22.01 11.94 -32.54
N PHE A 44 -20.77 11.96 -32.05
CA PHE A 44 -19.83 13.07 -32.25
C PHE A 44 -18.91 12.77 -33.43
N ARG A 45 -18.74 13.74 -34.34
CA ARG A 45 -17.72 13.67 -35.39
C ARG A 45 -16.42 14.21 -34.84
N TYR A 46 -15.38 13.37 -34.82
CA TYR A 46 -14.03 13.73 -34.46
C TYR A 46 -13.15 13.63 -35.70
N SER A 47 -12.50 14.74 -36.06
CA SER A 47 -11.50 14.80 -37.12
C SER A 47 -10.17 15.14 -36.49
N THR A 48 -9.12 14.39 -36.78
CA THR A 48 -7.77 14.65 -36.27
C THR A 48 -6.97 15.52 -37.25
N PRO A 49 -6.81 16.83 -37.01
CA PRO A 49 -6.04 17.69 -37.91
C PRO A 49 -4.53 17.40 -37.90
N TYR A 50 -3.98 16.90 -36.78
CA TYR A 50 -2.53 16.70 -36.63
C TYR A 50 -2.05 15.26 -36.78
N PHE A 51 -2.94 14.28 -36.61
CA PHE A 51 -2.58 12.87 -36.70
C PHE A 51 -2.98 12.28 -38.07
N GLU A 52 -2.21 11.29 -38.52
CA GLU A 52 -2.46 10.61 -39.79
C GLU A 52 -3.78 9.86 -39.80
N SER A 53 -4.17 9.29 -38.65
CA SER A 53 -5.46 8.65 -38.41
C SER A 53 -5.92 8.82 -36.96
N ALA A 54 -7.23 8.66 -36.74
CA ALA A 54 -7.81 8.63 -35.40
C ALA A 54 -7.28 7.47 -34.56
N GLN A 55 -6.98 6.32 -35.19
CA GLN A 55 -6.35 5.19 -34.52
C GLN A 55 -4.97 5.54 -33.97
N TYR A 56 -4.15 6.27 -34.74
CA TYR A 56 -2.83 6.72 -34.30
C TYR A 56 -2.94 7.76 -33.16
N ALA A 57 -3.89 8.69 -33.23
CA ALA A 57 -4.17 9.61 -32.12
C ALA A 57 -4.58 8.87 -30.84
N ALA A 58 -5.47 7.87 -30.98
CA ALA A 58 -5.91 7.02 -29.89
C ALA A 58 -4.76 6.21 -29.28
N TRP A 59 -3.84 5.70 -30.11
CA TRP A 59 -2.63 5.01 -29.65
C TRP A 59 -1.77 5.92 -28.76
N HIS A 60 -1.49 7.16 -29.19
CA HIS A 60 -0.74 8.14 -28.39
C HIS A 60 -1.43 8.48 -27.06
N LEU A 61 -2.76 8.60 -27.07
CA LEU A 61 -3.56 8.87 -25.87
C LEU A 61 -3.49 7.72 -24.88
N VAL A 62 -3.74 6.50 -25.36
CA VAL A 62 -3.79 5.30 -24.53
C VAL A 62 -2.40 4.99 -23.95
N LEU A 63 -1.33 5.13 -24.73
CA LEU A 63 0.06 4.95 -24.29
C LEU A 63 0.36 5.77 -23.03
N LYS A 64 0.01 7.05 -23.02
CA LYS A 64 0.25 7.94 -21.87
C LYS A 64 -0.79 7.76 -20.76
N GLY A 65 -2.04 7.53 -21.13
CA GLY A 65 -3.15 7.33 -20.21
C GLY A 65 -2.93 6.11 -19.31
N GLN A 66 -2.38 5.02 -19.84
CA GLN A 66 -2.05 3.81 -19.06
C GLN A 66 -1.02 4.11 -17.95
N VAL A 67 0.01 4.90 -18.25
CA VAL A 67 1.04 5.27 -17.27
C VAL A 67 0.45 6.15 -16.18
N VAL A 68 -0.38 7.13 -16.56
CA VAL A 68 -1.11 7.99 -15.61
C VAL A 68 -2.02 7.15 -14.70
N TYR A 69 -2.77 6.20 -15.27
CA TYR A 69 -3.63 5.28 -14.54
C TYR A 69 -2.86 4.46 -13.50
N LEU A 70 -1.73 3.86 -13.88
CA LEU A 70 -0.88 3.10 -12.97
C LEU A 70 -0.29 3.97 -11.85
N LEU A 71 0.12 5.19 -12.16
CA LEU A 71 0.64 6.15 -11.17
C LEU A 71 -0.44 6.60 -10.17
N ILE A 72 -1.69 6.75 -10.61
CA ILE A 72 -2.83 7.04 -9.70
C ILE A 72 -3.01 5.91 -8.71
N ILE A 73 -3.07 4.67 -9.19
CA ILE A 73 -3.22 3.48 -8.34
C ILE A 73 -2.05 3.40 -7.36
N TRP A 74 -0.81 3.54 -7.86
CA TRP A 74 0.38 3.51 -7.01
C TRP A 74 0.33 4.60 -5.92
N TYR A 75 -0.03 5.83 -6.28
CA TYR A 75 -0.17 6.92 -5.32
C TYR A 75 -1.28 6.65 -4.28
N LEU A 76 -2.45 6.19 -4.70
CA LEU A 76 -3.57 5.97 -3.77
C LEU A 76 -3.24 4.92 -2.71
N PHE A 77 -2.68 3.79 -3.13
CA PHE A 77 -2.50 2.61 -2.26
C PHE A 77 -1.12 2.51 -1.58
N CYS A 78 -0.17 3.38 -1.94
CA CYS A 78 1.11 3.45 -1.25
C CYS A 78 0.97 4.16 0.11
N ASN A 79 1.38 3.51 1.21
CA ASN A 79 1.31 4.08 2.56
C ASN A 79 2.59 4.78 3.02
N TYR A 80 3.68 4.70 2.25
CA TYR A 80 4.96 5.29 2.63
C TYR A 80 4.99 6.82 2.50
N TRP A 81 5.97 7.44 3.16
CA TRP A 81 6.20 8.89 3.15
C TRP A 81 6.72 9.39 1.79
N TRP A 82 7.60 8.63 1.14
CA TRP A 82 8.20 8.96 -0.16
C TRP A 82 7.19 8.98 -1.31
N ARG A 83 5.97 8.46 -1.10
CA ARG A 83 4.88 8.50 -2.09
C ARG A 83 4.66 9.90 -2.67
N ASN A 84 4.83 10.96 -1.90
CA ASN A 84 4.61 12.32 -2.42
C ASN A 84 5.55 12.67 -3.58
N PHE A 85 6.72 12.02 -3.68
CA PHE A 85 7.62 12.17 -4.82
C PHE A 85 7.09 11.49 -6.10
N LEU A 86 6.09 10.61 -6.02
CA LEU A 86 5.38 10.11 -7.20
C LEU A 86 4.56 11.19 -7.92
N LEU A 87 4.30 12.33 -7.27
CA LEU A 87 3.61 13.45 -7.91
C LEU A 87 4.45 14.05 -9.05
N PHE A 88 5.78 13.91 -9.04
CA PHE A 88 6.65 14.38 -10.13
C PHE A 88 6.44 13.60 -11.43
N PRO A 89 6.60 12.26 -11.47
CA PRO A 89 6.27 11.50 -12.68
C PRO A 89 4.79 11.62 -13.03
N PHE A 90 3.89 11.67 -12.03
CA PHE A 90 2.47 11.86 -12.29
C PHE A 90 2.17 13.18 -13.00
N TYR A 91 2.74 14.29 -12.53
CA TYR A 91 2.63 15.59 -13.18
C TYR A 91 3.14 15.54 -14.62
N PHE A 92 4.30 14.93 -14.83
CA PHE A 92 4.91 14.85 -16.15
C PHE A 92 4.07 14.06 -17.15
N PHE A 93 3.65 12.84 -16.79
CA PHE A 93 2.85 12.01 -17.69
C PHE A 93 1.43 12.56 -17.89
N THR A 94 0.83 13.21 -16.89
CA THR A 94 -0.45 13.90 -17.06
C THR A 94 -0.31 15.10 -18.00
N TYR A 95 0.78 15.87 -17.89
CA TYR A 95 1.09 16.93 -18.84
C TYR A 95 1.19 16.41 -20.26
N LEU A 96 1.95 15.33 -20.49
CA LEU A 96 2.07 14.73 -21.81
C LEU A 96 0.75 14.15 -22.33
N PHE A 97 -0.12 13.65 -21.45
CA PHE A 97 -1.44 13.12 -21.82
C PHE A 97 -2.39 14.24 -22.24
N VAL A 98 -2.56 15.27 -21.39
CA VAL A 98 -3.45 16.41 -21.68
C VAL A 98 -2.92 17.21 -22.86
N SER A 99 -1.60 17.26 -23.08
CA SER A 99 -1.03 17.96 -24.22
C SER A 99 -1.52 17.39 -25.55
N ILE A 100 -1.78 16.09 -25.65
CA ILE A 100 -2.28 15.49 -26.91
C ILE A 100 -3.65 16.09 -27.26
N PHE A 101 -4.58 16.12 -26.30
CA PHE A 101 -5.92 16.68 -26.52
C PHE A 101 -5.89 18.15 -26.91
N ILE A 102 -5.09 18.96 -26.22
CA ILE A 102 -5.05 20.41 -26.48
C ILE A 102 -4.39 20.71 -27.83
N VAL A 103 -3.33 19.97 -28.18
CA VAL A 103 -2.66 20.12 -29.47
C VAL A 103 -3.61 19.80 -30.60
N ASP A 104 -4.37 18.70 -30.49
CA ASP A 104 -5.28 18.28 -31.56
C ASP A 104 -6.47 19.23 -31.74
N VAL A 105 -6.90 19.92 -30.67
CA VAL A 105 -8.11 20.79 -30.71
C VAL A 105 -7.78 22.28 -30.97
N ILE A 106 -6.68 22.82 -30.43
CA ILE A 106 -6.44 24.28 -30.37
C ILE A 106 -5.10 24.68 -31.04
N GLY A 107 -4.18 23.74 -31.22
CA GLY A 107 -2.83 24.01 -31.71
C GLY A 107 -1.87 24.60 -30.66
N PHE A 108 -0.58 24.68 -31.00
CA PHE A 108 0.48 25.11 -30.08
C PHE A 108 0.67 26.63 -30.05
N SER A 109 0.44 27.25 -28.90
CA SER A 109 0.80 28.65 -28.61
C SER A 109 1.37 28.77 -27.19
N VAL A 110 1.96 29.93 -26.85
CA VAL A 110 2.48 30.18 -25.49
C VAL A 110 1.34 30.15 -24.46
N SER A 111 0.17 30.69 -24.81
CA SER A 111 -1.00 30.67 -23.93
C SER A 111 -1.54 29.24 -23.72
N THR A 112 -1.56 28.39 -24.75
CA THR A 112 -2.02 27.00 -24.58
C THR A 112 -1.08 26.18 -23.69
N LYS A 113 0.23 26.45 -23.72
CA LYS A 113 1.19 25.83 -22.78
C LYS A 113 0.92 26.21 -21.32
N LEU A 114 0.64 27.48 -21.03
CA LEU A 114 0.33 27.93 -19.67
C LEU A 114 -0.97 27.29 -19.16
N VAL A 115 -2.02 27.31 -20.01
CA VAL A 115 -3.30 26.67 -19.71
C VAL A 115 -3.11 25.18 -19.40
N LEU A 116 -2.29 24.49 -20.19
CA LEU A 116 -1.97 23.08 -19.97
C LEU A 116 -1.29 22.83 -18.61
N HIS A 117 -0.32 23.68 -18.21
CA HIS A 117 0.31 23.57 -16.89
C HIS A 117 -0.69 23.82 -15.76
N MET A 118 -1.64 24.74 -15.94
CA MET A 118 -2.69 24.99 -14.94
C MET A 118 -3.60 23.76 -14.78
N TYR A 119 -4.06 23.16 -15.88
CA TYR A 119 -4.88 21.94 -15.83
C TYR A 119 -4.15 20.78 -15.16
N THR A 120 -2.85 20.60 -15.43
CA THR A 120 -2.08 19.52 -14.80
C THR A 120 -1.86 19.77 -13.31
N ILE A 121 -1.63 21.02 -12.88
CA ILE A 121 -1.57 21.39 -11.46
C ILE A 121 -2.92 21.09 -10.77
N ILE A 122 -4.05 21.40 -11.42
CA ILE A 122 -5.38 21.10 -10.88
C ILE A 122 -5.58 19.58 -10.73
N LEU A 123 -5.18 18.77 -11.72
CA LEU A 123 -5.29 17.31 -11.63
C LEU A 123 -4.38 16.72 -10.54
N THR A 124 -3.14 17.22 -10.41
CA THR A 124 -2.22 16.76 -9.36
C THR A 124 -2.67 17.14 -7.95
N SER A 125 -3.16 18.36 -7.75
CA SER A 125 -3.75 18.77 -6.47
C SER A 125 -5.04 18.01 -6.16
N GLY A 126 -5.89 17.78 -7.16
CA GLY A 126 -7.09 16.96 -7.05
C GLY A 126 -6.80 15.54 -6.56
N LEU A 127 -5.74 14.89 -7.06
CA LEU A 127 -5.33 13.56 -6.63
C LEU A 127 -4.93 13.52 -5.13
N VAL A 128 -4.23 14.55 -4.65
CA VAL A 128 -3.85 14.68 -3.23
C VAL A 128 -5.10 14.83 -2.34
N VAL A 129 -6.03 15.70 -2.74
CA VAL A 129 -7.29 15.93 -2.02
C VAL A 129 -8.15 14.67 -1.99
N PHE A 130 -8.32 14.02 -3.15
CA PHE A 130 -9.09 12.78 -3.28
C PHE A 130 -8.55 11.67 -2.37
N ARG A 131 -7.23 11.53 -2.29
CA ARG A 131 -6.61 10.57 -1.38
C ARG A 131 -6.85 10.91 0.10
N ASN A 132 -6.72 12.18 0.47
CA ASN A 132 -7.00 12.61 1.84
C ASN A 132 -8.45 12.35 2.22
N TYR A 133 -9.40 12.52 1.29
CA TYR A 133 -10.80 12.16 1.47
C TYR A 133 -10.98 10.65 1.69
N LEU A 134 -10.39 9.81 0.83
CA LEU A 134 -10.49 8.34 0.95
C LEU A 134 -9.89 7.79 2.25
N PHE A 135 -8.77 8.34 2.73
CA PHE A 135 -7.99 7.75 3.83
C PHE A 135 -8.03 8.54 5.15
N ASN A 136 -8.81 9.64 5.24
CA ASN A 136 -8.99 10.38 6.50
C ASN A 136 -9.59 9.49 7.62
N PHE A 137 -10.38 8.47 7.25
CA PHE A 137 -10.94 7.50 8.19
C PHE A 137 -9.91 6.50 8.74
N SER A 138 -8.83 6.22 7.98
CA SER A 138 -7.81 5.22 8.32
C SER A 138 -6.69 5.77 9.22
N LYS A 139 -6.25 7.03 9.02
CA LYS A 139 -5.18 7.64 9.82
C LYS A 139 -5.51 7.66 11.31
N ASN A 140 -6.72 8.06 11.69
CA ASN A 140 -7.13 8.06 13.09
C ASN A 140 -7.13 6.64 13.68
N ALA A 141 -7.61 5.63 12.94
CA ALA A 141 -7.62 4.24 13.39
C ALA A 141 -6.22 3.64 13.55
N MET A 142 -5.29 3.94 12.63
CA MET A 142 -3.92 3.41 12.66
C MET A 142 -3.08 4.06 13.77
N TYR A 143 -3.16 5.37 13.95
CA TYR A 143 -2.51 6.06 15.08
C TYR A 143 -3.05 5.56 16.42
N LEU A 144 -4.38 5.40 16.56
CA LEU A 144 -4.99 4.86 17.77
C LEU A 144 -4.54 3.42 18.05
N ARG A 145 -4.37 2.59 17.00
CA ARG A 145 -3.89 1.21 17.15
C ARG A 145 -2.42 1.15 17.59
N HIS A 146 -1.55 2.01 17.04
CA HIS A 146 -0.16 2.09 17.47
C HIS A 146 -0.02 2.64 18.90
N ILE A 147 -0.80 3.66 19.26
CA ILE A 147 -0.86 4.17 20.64
C ILE A 147 -1.32 3.06 21.59
N ARG A 148 -2.37 2.32 21.26
CA ARG A 148 -2.89 1.22 22.09
C ARG A 148 -1.90 0.06 22.23
N ASN A 149 -1.11 -0.24 21.20
CA ASN A 149 -0.05 -1.25 21.26
C ASN A 149 1.14 -0.78 22.12
N PHE A 150 1.51 0.50 22.01
CA PHE A 150 2.54 1.11 22.85
C PHE A 150 2.12 1.18 24.32
N GLU A 151 0.86 1.56 24.59
CA GLU A 151 0.25 1.51 25.93
C GLU A 151 0.29 0.08 26.50
N LYS A 152 -0.07 -0.93 25.70
CA LYS A 152 0.05 -2.35 26.11
C LYS A 152 1.49 -2.77 26.43
N SER A 153 2.46 -2.34 25.63
CA SER A 153 3.88 -2.63 25.85
C SER A 153 4.42 -2.00 27.15
N LEU A 154 3.93 -0.81 27.49
CA LEU A 154 4.25 -0.13 28.76
C LEU A 154 3.59 -0.83 29.96
N ILE A 155 2.36 -1.32 29.78
CA ILE A 155 1.62 -2.02 30.84
C ILE A 155 2.22 -3.42 31.12
N SER A 156 2.80 -4.09 30.11
CA SER A 156 3.38 -5.43 30.27
C SER A 156 4.76 -5.47 30.95
N SER A 157 5.47 -4.34 31.07
CA SER A 157 6.71 -4.28 31.85
C SER A 157 6.40 -4.27 33.35
N ASN A 158 6.20 -5.46 33.90
CA ASN A 158 5.72 -5.78 35.25
C ASN A 158 6.66 -5.38 36.42
N LYS A 159 7.45 -4.30 36.31
CA LYS A 159 8.49 -3.93 37.30
C LYS A 159 8.38 -2.53 37.93
N LEU A 160 7.27 -1.81 37.73
CA LEU A 160 7.15 -0.40 38.16
C LEU A 160 5.81 -0.12 38.90
N ASN A 161 5.48 -0.93 39.91
CA ASN A 161 4.16 -0.87 40.55
C ASN A 161 3.89 0.32 41.48
N GLU A 162 4.86 1.18 41.82
CA GLU A 162 4.61 2.35 42.68
C GLU A 162 4.54 3.68 41.92
N SER A 163 5.28 3.88 40.83
CA SER A 163 5.14 5.06 39.96
C SER A 163 3.89 5.04 39.08
N ASN A 164 3.17 3.90 39.08
CA ASN A 164 2.03 3.63 38.21
C ASN A 164 0.73 4.34 38.62
N LEU A 165 0.59 4.83 39.84
CA LEU A 165 -0.65 5.48 40.29
C LEU A 165 -0.81 6.89 39.72
N ALA A 166 0.28 7.68 39.73
CA ALA A 166 0.38 8.97 39.04
C ALA A 166 0.30 8.80 37.50
N PHE A 167 0.88 7.72 36.98
CA PHE A 167 0.83 7.37 35.57
C PHE A 167 -0.60 7.07 35.09
N ARG A 168 -1.37 6.30 35.86
CA ARG A 168 -2.77 6.00 35.56
C ARG A 168 -3.66 7.24 35.64
N THR A 169 -3.40 8.17 36.55
CA THR A 169 -4.17 9.42 36.68
C THR A 169 -3.92 10.38 35.51
N ILE A 170 -2.68 10.46 35.00
CA ILE A 170 -2.37 11.26 33.80
C ILE A 170 -2.95 10.63 32.52
N LEU A 171 -3.05 9.30 32.46
CA LEU A 171 -3.61 8.56 31.32
C LEU A 171 -5.14 8.48 31.30
N SER A 172 -5.79 8.54 32.46
CA SER A 172 -7.26 8.52 32.59
C SER A 172 -7.92 9.88 32.35
N ASP A 173 -7.13 10.93 32.16
CA ASP A 173 -7.65 12.28 31.94
C ASP A 173 -8.12 12.44 30.48
N ASP A 174 -9.41 12.18 30.25
CA ASP A 174 -10.10 12.32 28.96
C ASP A 174 -10.13 13.77 28.43
N SER A 175 -9.68 14.75 29.23
CA SER A 175 -9.62 16.17 28.86
C SER A 175 -8.54 16.50 27.82
N ILE A 176 -7.54 15.62 27.61
CA ILE A 176 -6.39 15.91 26.72
C ILE A 176 -6.71 15.50 25.28
N ASN A 177 -7.59 16.28 24.65
CA ASN A 177 -8.14 16.09 23.30
C ASN A 177 -7.14 16.27 22.13
N ASN A 178 -5.84 16.15 22.36
CA ASN A 178 -4.84 16.31 21.32
C ASN A 178 -3.92 15.08 21.27
N ILE A 179 -4.15 14.20 20.30
CA ILE A 179 -3.31 13.03 20.00
C ILE A 179 -1.82 13.40 19.93
N LYS A 180 -1.51 14.61 19.43
CA LYS A 180 -0.16 15.18 19.38
C LYS A 180 0.46 15.45 20.76
N ILE A 181 -0.35 15.89 21.72
CA ILE A 181 0.09 16.16 23.11
C ILE A 181 0.26 14.83 23.87
N ARG A 182 -0.65 13.87 23.69
CA ARG A 182 -0.47 12.51 24.23
C ARG A 182 0.83 11.86 23.72
N LEU A 183 1.10 11.93 22.41
CA LEU A 183 2.37 11.44 21.84
C LEU A 183 3.59 12.15 22.41
N LYS A 184 3.56 13.48 22.50
CA LYS A 184 4.66 14.27 23.08
C LYS A 184 4.95 13.86 24.53
N ASN A 185 3.91 13.69 25.34
CA ASN A 185 4.04 13.31 26.74
C ASN A 185 4.53 11.87 26.89
N LEU A 186 4.05 10.93 26.07
CA LEU A 186 4.53 9.55 26.04
C LEU A 186 6.02 9.44 25.66
N VAL A 187 6.49 10.29 24.73
CA VAL A 187 7.91 10.35 24.34
C VAL A 187 8.76 10.98 25.45
N LEU A 188 8.28 12.07 26.08
CA LEU A 188 8.96 12.71 27.22
C LEU A 188 9.05 11.76 28.44
N LEU A 189 8.01 10.95 28.65
CA LEU A 189 7.98 9.91 29.66
C LEU A 189 8.98 8.79 29.34
N LYS A 190 9.07 8.35 28.07
CA LYS A 190 10.06 7.37 27.64
C LYS A 190 11.49 7.86 27.89
N SER A 191 11.81 9.12 27.60
CA SER A 191 13.15 9.67 27.84
C SER A 191 13.48 9.75 29.33
N ASN A 192 12.51 10.12 30.18
CA ASN A 192 12.71 10.18 31.63
C ASN A 192 12.84 8.79 32.27
N LEU A 193 12.18 7.77 31.70
CA LEU A 193 12.33 6.38 32.14
C LEU A 193 13.68 5.78 31.70
N GLN A 194 14.19 6.14 30.52
CA GLN A 194 15.54 5.76 30.06
C GLN A 194 16.65 6.40 30.89
N SER A 195 16.48 7.63 31.38
CA SER A 195 17.49 8.24 32.26
C SER A 195 17.51 7.61 33.66
N ASN A 196 16.35 7.18 34.16
CA ASN A 196 16.22 6.65 35.52
C ASN A 196 16.38 5.13 35.63
N SER A 197 16.28 4.38 34.53
CA SER A 197 16.46 2.94 34.53
C SER A 197 17.42 2.55 33.40
N LYS A 198 18.50 1.83 33.74
CA LYS A 198 19.40 1.16 32.79
C LYS A 198 18.64 0.03 32.07
N ILE A 199 17.65 0.38 31.26
CA ILE A 199 16.88 -0.54 30.43
C ILE A 199 17.30 -0.26 28.98
N SER A 200 18.23 -1.08 28.48
CA SER A 200 18.55 -1.17 27.07
C SER A 200 17.39 -1.86 26.35
N LEU A 201 16.42 -1.08 25.90
CA LEU A 201 15.41 -1.53 24.94
C LEU A 201 16.06 -1.69 23.57
N GLY A 202 15.82 -2.85 22.94
CA GLY A 202 16.49 -3.28 21.71
C GLY A 202 16.36 -2.30 20.55
N GLU A 203 17.41 -2.24 19.72
CA GLU A 203 17.55 -1.44 18.49
C GLU A 203 16.34 -1.51 17.54
N SER A 204 15.47 -2.51 17.66
CA SER A 204 14.29 -2.69 16.82
C SER A 204 13.27 -1.55 16.91
N ASP A 205 13.15 -0.87 18.05
CA ASP A 205 12.15 0.20 18.26
C ASP A 205 12.66 1.60 17.84
N LEU A 206 13.95 1.75 17.58
CA LEU A 206 14.59 2.97 17.06
C LEU A 206 14.42 3.15 15.54
N ASN A 207 14.12 2.05 14.83
CA ASN A 207 13.87 2.02 13.38
C ASN A 207 12.59 2.79 12.94
N LEU A 208 11.81 3.33 13.86
CA LEU A 208 10.65 4.19 13.56
C LEU A 208 11.04 5.59 13.03
N LEU A 209 12.28 6.02 13.24
CA LEU A 209 12.79 7.34 12.82
C LEU A 209 14.02 7.28 11.91
N GLU A 210 14.75 6.16 11.87
CA GLU A 210 15.84 5.96 10.93
C GLU A 210 15.29 5.71 9.52
N ARG A 211 15.03 6.81 8.81
CA ARG A 211 14.74 6.79 7.37
C ARG A 211 15.90 6.11 6.66
N SER A 212 15.64 4.93 6.10
CA SER A 212 16.63 4.17 5.35
C SER A 212 17.24 5.03 4.23
N ARG A 213 18.58 4.98 4.08
CA ARG A 213 19.30 5.66 2.98
C ARG A 213 18.73 5.29 1.60
N ALA A 214 18.19 4.08 1.47
CA ALA A 214 17.56 3.60 0.24
C ALA A 214 16.28 4.38 -0.15
N ASP A 215 15.56 4.95 0.82
CA ASP A 215 14.36 5.74 0.54
C ASP A 215 14.70 7.10 -0.06
N TYR A 216 15.80 7.72 0.38
CA TYR A 216 16.26 8.98 -0.21
C TYR A 216 16.74 8.81 -1.66
N ILE A 217 17.45 7.72 -1.95
CA ILE A 217 17.88 7.37 -3.33
C ILE A 217 16.64 7.16 -4.22
N LEU A 218 15.61 6.49 -3.69
CA LEU A 218 14.35 6.33 -4.40
C LEU A 218 13.67 7.67 -4.67
N CYS A 219 13.60 8.58 -3.69
CA CYS A 219 13.03 9.91 -3.89
C CYS A 219 13.76 10.67 -4.99
N LEU A 220 15.11 10.61 -5.01
CA LEU A 220 15.92 11.21 -6.06
C LEU A 220 15.54 10.62 -7.42
N PHE A 221 15.43 9.30 -7.54
CA PHE A 221 15.06 8.62 -8.77
C PHE A 221 13.66 9.01 -9.28
N LEU A 222 12.67 9.14 -8.38
CA LEU A 222 11.33 9.56 -8.75
C LEU A 222 11.31 10.99 -9.28
N ILE A 223 12.04 11.91 -8.63
CA ILE A 223 12.17 13.30 -9.09
C ILE A 223 12.87 13.36 -10.45
N THR A 224 13.89 12.55 -10.69
CA THR A 224 14.66 12.55 -11.94
C THR A 224 14.00 11.79 -13.08
N SER A 225 12.99 10.95 -12.80
CA SER A 225 12.31 10.16 -13.84
C SER A 225 11.78 10.97 -15.05
N PRO A 226 11.22 12.19 -14.91
CA PRO A 226 10.84 13.01 -16.06
C PRO A 226 12.05 13.48 -16.88
N LEU A 227 13.20 13.70 -16.24
CA LEU A 227 14.43 14.11 -16.93
C LEU A 227 15.03 12.96 -17.72
N LEU A 228 14.97 11.73 -17.18
CA LEU A 228 15.43 10.52 -17.87
C LEU A 228 14.65 10.29 -19.17
N PHE A 229 13.37 10.67 -19.22
CA PHE A 229 12.60 10.59 -20.46
C PHE A 229 13.25 11.40 -21.58
N PHE A 230 13.78 12.61 -21.31
CA PHE A 230 14.34 13.48 -22.34
C PHE A 230 15.69 13.00 -22.91
N LEU A 231 16.25 11.91 -22.40
CA LEU A 231 17.49 11.33 -22.94
C LEU A 231 17.38 10.94 -24.42
N TYR A 232 16.18 10.66 -24.94
CA TYR A 232 16.00 10.40 -26.38
C TYR A 232 16.45 11.59 -27.25
N LYS A 233 16.38 12.83 -26.74
CA LYS A 233 16.79 14.03 -27.49
C LYS A 233 18.30 14.09 -27.76
N LEU A 234 19.09 13.31 -27.02
CA LEU A 234 20.53 13.21 -27.25
C LEU A 234 20.86 12.29 -28.43
N VAL A 235 19.90 11.45 -28.86
CA VAL A 235 20.07 10.55 -30.00
C VAL A 235 19.93 11.36 -31.29
N PRO A 236 20.88 11.23 -32.25
CA PRO A 236 20.85 12.00 -33.48
C PRO A 236 19.68 11.60 -34.38
N VAL A 237 19.19 12.58 -35.15
CA VAL A 237 18.19 12.42 -36.21
C VAL A 237 18.89 11.85 -37.44
N LYS A 238 19.13 10.53 -37.43
CA LYS A 238 19.76 9.76 -38.51
C LYS A 238 19.10 8.40 -38.61
N GLU A 239 19.13 7.79 -39.79
CA GLU A 239 18.61 6.44 -40.03
C GLU A 239 19.50 5.35 -39.40
N SER A 240 20.82 5.59 -39.32
CA SER A 240 21.75 4.64 -38.73
C SER A 240 22.90 5.32 -38.00
N ILE A 241 23.43 4.62 -37.00
CA ILE A 241 24.61 5.01 -36.24
C ILE A 241 25.51 3.81 -36.04
N GLU A 242 26.80 4.03 -36.26
CA GLU A 242 27.83 3.05 -35.97
C GLU A 242 28.34 3.30 -34.54
N ILE A 243 28.17 2.32 -33.66
CA ILE A 243 28.68 2.35 -32.29
C ILE A 243 29.70 1.22 -32.16
N GLY A 244 30.99 1.57 -32.34
CA GLY A 244 32.06 0.57 -32.38
C GLY A 244 31.87 -0.40 -33.54
N ASN A 245 31.70 -1.70 -33.23
CA ASN A 245 31.50 -2.75 -34.23
C ASN A 245 30.03 -3.04 -34.56
N TYR A 246 29.09 -2.31 -33.96
CA TYR A 246 27.66 -2.53 -34.15
C TYR A 246 27.04 -1.39 -34.93
N THR A 247 26.26 -1.71 -35.96
CA THR A 247 25.42 -0.75 -36.69
C THR A 247 24.00 -0.86 -36.16
N ILE A 248 23.49 0.24 -35.59
CA ILE A 248 22.10 0.33 -35.17
C ILE A 248 21.36 1.08 -36.27
N THR A 249 20.42 0.40 -36.94
CA THR A 249 19.58 0.97 -38.00
C THR A 249 18.15 1.13 -37.50
N ALA A 250 17.52 2.25 -37.81
CA ALA A 250 16.09 2.44 -37.63
C ALA A 250 15.35 1.88 -38.86
N THR A 251 15.17 0.55 -38.92
CA THR A 251 14.58 -0.09 -40.12
C THR A 251 13.07 0.13 -40.23
N ILE A 252 12.36 0.21 -39.10
CA ILE A 252 10.89 0.40 -39.04
C ILE A 252 10.53 1.86 -38.73
N PHE A 253 11.39 2.58 -38.03
CA PHE A 253 11.16 3.97 -37.63
C PHE A 253 11.80 4.91 -38.64
N TYR A 254 11.24 6.11 -38.80
CA TYR A 254 11.79 7.14 -39.69
C TYR A 254 13.25 7.49 -39.36
N ASP A 255 13.59 7.54 -38.07
CA ASP A 255 14.93 7.82 -37.60
C ASP A 255 15.20 7.20 -36.21
N LEU A 256 16.49 7.18 -35.83
CA LEU A 256 16.93 6.70 -34.52
C LEU A 256 16.36 7.52 -33.36
N ASN A 257 16.08 8.81 -33.57
CA ASN A 257 15.47 9.65 -32.56
C ASN A 257 14.04 9.20 -32.25
N MET A 258 13.22 8.94 -33.26
CA MET A 258 11.86 8.42 -33.10
C MET A 258 11.86 7.04 -32.45
N MET A 259 12.77 6.14 -32.87
CA MET A 259 12.95 4.84 -32.21
C MET A 259 13.29 5.00 -30.72
N SER A 260 14.23 5.90 -30.40
CA SER A 260 14.61 6.17 -29.00
C SER A 260 13.47 6.80 -28.20
N TRP A 261 12.68 7.69 -28.80
CA TRP A 261 11.50 8.26 -28.16
C TRP A 261 10.47 7.17 -27.85
N TYR A 262 10.22 6.27 -28.80
CA TYR A 262 9.31 5.14 -28.63
C TYR A 262 9.78 4.21 -27.49
N LEU A 263 11.08 3.90 -27.44
CA LEU A 263 11.69 3.13 -26.36
C LEU A 263 11.57 3.82 -24.99
N MET A 264 11.81 5.13 -24.89
CA MET A 264 11.69 5.87 -23.63
C MET A 264 10.27 5.88 -23.07
N ASN A 265 9.24 5.87 -23.93
CA ASN A 265 7.85 5.73 -23.50
C ASN A 265 7.55 4.37 -22.85
N LYS A 266 8.37 3.33 -23.07
CA LYS A 266 8.21 2.00 -22.46
C LYS A 266 9.19 1.76 -21.31
N ILE A 267 10.45 2.20 -21.45
CA ILE A 267 11.51 2.01 -20.46
C ILE A 267 11.21 2.79 -19.18
N ILE A 268 10.79 4.06 -19.27
CA ILE A 268 10.55 4.87 -18.06
C ILE A 268 9.39 4.29 -17.22
N PRO A 269 8.22 3.96 -17.78
CA PRO A 269 7.16 3.27 -17.04
C PRO A 269 7.60 1.91 -16.50
N LEU A 270 8.39 1.13 -17.25
CA LEU A 270 8.92 -0.15 -16.78
C LEU A 270 9.77 0.02 -15.51
N ILE A 271 10.68 0.99 -15.49
CA ILE A 271 11.51 1.24 -14.30
C ILE A 271 10.63 1.66 -13.11
N LEU A 272 9.63 2.52 -13.33
CA LEU A 272 8.67 2.92 -12.29
C LEU A 272 7.90 1.71 -11.73
N LEU A 273 7.46 0.78 -12.59
CA LEU A 273 6.80 -0.45 -12.18
C LEU A 273 7.73 -1.39 -11.40
N CYS A 274 9.00 -1.51 -11.80
CA CYS A 274 10.00 -2.28 -11.06
C CYS A 274 10.22 -1.69 -9.65
N ILE A 275 10.31 -0.37 -9.52
CA ILE A 275 10.41 0.30 -8.22
C ILE A 275 9.17 0.02 -7.37
N TRP A 276 7.98 0.12 -7.96
CA TRP A 276 6.73 -0.19 -7.26
C TRP A 276 6.69 -1.64 -6.78
N PHE A 277 7.09 -2.59 -7.63
CA PHE A 277 7.14 -4.01 -7.27
C PHE A 277 8.09 -4.30 -6.11
N VAL A 278 9.31 -3.77 -6.15
CA VAL A 278 10.34 -3.99 -5.12
C VAL A 278 9.94 -3.37 -3.79
N LYS A 279 9.33 -2.18 -3.80
CA LYS A 279 8.97 -1.44 -2.58
C LYS A 279 7.60 -1.78 -2.02
N SER A 280 6.76 -2.50 -2.76
CA SER A 280 5.47 -2.94 -2.24
C SER A 280 5.66 -4.13 -1.30
N GLU A 281 5.20 -3.99 -0.07
CA GLU A 281 5.07 -5.10 0.89
C GLU A 281 3.76 -5.88 0.69
N ASN A 282 2.79 -5.28 0.00
CA ASN A 282 1.48 -5.89 -0.19
C ASN A 282 1.54 -7.07 -1.14
N TRP A 283 0.79 -8.12 -0.85
CA TRP A 283 0.75 -9.32 -1.68
C TRP A 283 0.19 -9.09 -3.10
N TRP A 284 -0.70 -8.11 -3.30
CA TRP A 284 -1.24 -7.78 -4.62
C TRP A 284 -0.16 -7.23 -5.58
N LYS A 285 1.04 -6.91 -5.07
CA LYS A 285 2.20 -6.48 -5.87
C LYS A 285 2.53 -7.43 -6.99
N HIS A 286 2.26 -8.72 -6.84
CA HIS A 286 2.56 -9.71 -7.87
C HIS A 286 1.77 -9.43 -9.15
N SER A 287 0.61 -8.76 -9.06
CA SER A 287 -0.13 -8.31 -10.25
C SER A 287 0.60 -7.24 -11.06
N ILE A 288 1.55 -6.52 -10.48
CA ILE A 288 2.42 -5.56 -11.19
C ILE A 288 3.34 -6.33 -12.16
N LEU A 289 3.59 -7.62 -11.93
CA LEU A 289 4.41 -8.44 -12.83
C LEU A 289 3.77 -8.61 -14.22
N ILE A 290 2.44 -8.53 -14.31
CA ILE A 290 1.71 -8.57 -15.59
C ILE A 290 2.13 -7.38 -16.47
N PRO A 291 1.92 -6.10 -16.07
CA PRO A 291 2.35 -4.97 -16.90
C PRO A 291 3.86 -4.95 -17.12
N ILE A 292 4.68 -5.34 -16.14
CA ILE A 292 6.14 -5.47 -16.33
C ILE A 292 6.47 -6.39 -17.51
N THR A 293 5.84 -7.56 -17.56
CA THR A 293 6.07 -8.56 -18.62
C THR A 293 5.65 -8.02 -19.98
N VAL A 294 4.49 -7.35 -20.05
CA VAL A 294 4.01 -6.75 -21.29
C VAL A 294 4.95 -5.64 -21.76
N TYR A 295 5.40 -4.75 -20.89
CA TYR A 295 6.38 -3.71 -21.25
C TYR A 295 7.72 -4.31 -21.73
N ILE A 296 8.22 -5.37 -21.08
CA ILE A 296 9.44 -6.07 -21.51
C ILE A 296 9.24 -6.64 -22.92
N TYR A 297 8.12 -7.33 -23.15
CA TYR A 297 7.81 -7.91 -24.44
C TYR A 297 7.77 -6.85 -25.55
N GLN A 298 7.08 -5.73 -25.30
CA GLN A 298 7.02 -4.62 -26.24
C GLN A 298 8.39 -3.97 -26.52
N ILE A 299 9.29 -3.90 -25.52
CA ILE A 299 10.65 -3.40 -25.74
C ILE A 299 11.45 -4.37 -26.61
N VAL A 300 11.33 -5.68 -26.36
CA VAL A 300 12.01 -6.71 -27.17
C VAL A 300 11.49 -6.72 -28.60
N ALA A 301 10.19 -6.51 -28.82
CA ALA A 301 9.60 -6.41 -30.15
C ALA A 301 10.21 -5.25 -30.96
N VAL A 302 10.31 -4.07 -30.34
CA VAL A 302 10.93 -2.87 -30.94
C VAL A 302 12.40 -3.11 -31.27
N LEU A 303 13.18 -3.71 -30.35
CA LEU A 303 14.60 -3.98 -30.56
C LEU A 303 14.85 -5.08 -31.59
N GLY A 304 13.95 -6.06 -31.66
CA GLY A 304 14.02 -7.17 -32.60
C GLY A 304 13.62 -6.79 -34.03
N GLN A 305 13.06 -5.59 -34.23
CA GLN A 305 12.60 -5.08 -35.53
C GLN A 305 11.71 -6.10 -36.27
N LYS A 306 10.87 -6.81 -35.53
CA LYS A 306 9.96 -7.80 -36.10
C LYS A 306 8.58 -7.14 -36.34
N ILE A 307 8.12 -7.29 -37.58
CA ILE A 307 6.73 -7.24 -38.11
C ILE A 307 6.21 -5.87 -38.57
N ASP A 308 5.92 -5.81 -39.89
CA ASP A 308 5.01 -4.87 -40.53
C ASP A 308 3.60 -4.97 -39.91
N ILE A 309 3.08 -3.86 -39.38
CA ILE A 309 1.91 -3.77 -38.48
C ILE A 309 2.29 -4.11 -37.03
N VAL A 310 2.98 -3.14 -36.42
CA VAL A 310 3.70 -3.11 -35.13
C VAL A 310 2.87 -3.48 -33.89
N ASP A 311 1.57 -3.77 -34.02
CA ASP A 311 0.67 -3.53 -32.88
C ASP A 311 -0.43 -4.59 -32.65
N GLU A 312 -0.98 -5.23 -33.69
CA GLU A 312 -2.00 -6.30 -33.52
C GLU A 312 -1.41 -7.63 -33.02
N TYR A 313 -0.18 -7.96 -33.44
CA TYR A 313 0.45 -9.24 -33.11
C TYR A 313 1.15 -9.25 -31.75
N GLU A 314 1.58 -8.10 -31.24
CA GLU A 314 2.35 -8.01 -29.99
C GLU A 314 1.53 -8.50 -28.77
N PHE A 315 0.23 -8.20 -28.74
CA PHE A 315 -0.64 -8.63 -27.65
C PHE A 315 -0.72 -10.16 -27.57
N ILE A 316 -1.13 -10.80 -28.67
CA ILE A 316 -1.31 -12.25 -28.74
C ILE A 316 0.01 -12.97 -28.47
N GLN A 317 1.12 -12.44 -28.96
CA GLN A 317 2.44 -13.04 -28.74
C GLN A 317 2.96 -12.87 -27.31
N SER A 318 2.45 -11.90 -26.54
CA SER A 318 2.78 -11.76 -25.11
C SER A 318 1.97 -12.71 -24.19
N LEU A 319 0.83 -13.24 -24.66
CA LEU A 319 -0.05 -14.10 -23.88
C LEU A 319 0.61 -15.38 -23.34
N PRO A 320 1.47 -16.11 -24.09
CA PRO A 320 2.11 -17.33 -23.60
C PRO A 320 2.97 -17.12 -22.35
N ILE A 321 3.50 -15.91 -22.13
CA ILE A 321 4.30 -15.56 -20.96
C ILE A 321 3.39 -14.99 -19.85
N THR A 322 2.39 -14.20 -20.23
CA THR A 322 1.45 -13.57 -19.30
C THR A 322 0.51 -14.59 -18.63
N ILE A 323 0.06 -15.63 -19.34
CA ILE A 323 -0.85 -16.67 -18.81
C ILE A 323 -0.24 -17.44 -17.62
N PRO A 324 1.01 -17.96 -17.69
CA PRO A 324 1.68 -18.58 -16.54
C PRO A 324 1.79 -17.66 -15.33
N ILE A 325 2.06 -16.38 -15.56
CA ILE A 325 2.11 -15.38 -14.48
C ILE A 325 0.74 -15.21 -13.85
N ILE A 326 -0.32 -15.08 -14.64
CA ILE A 326 -1.71 -15.02 -14.15
C ILE A 326 -2.07 -16.28 -13.36
N LEU A 327 -1.69 -17.48 -13.84
CA LEU A 327 -1.94 -18.74 -13.13
C LEU A 327 -1.19 -18.80 -11.79
N LEU A 328 0.07 -18.33 -11.76
CA LEU A 328 0.84 -18.19 -10.52
C LEU A 328 0.17 -17.22 -9.55
N LEU A 329 -0.38 -16.09 -10.03
CA LEU A 329 -1.12 -15.14 -9.21
C LEU A 329 -2.39 -15.73 -8.61
N ILE A 330 -3.14 -16.50 -9.39
CA ILE A 330 -4.34 -17.20 -8.91
C ILE A 330 -3.95 -18.23 -7.84
N TRP A 331 -2.85 -18.97 -8.06
CA TRP A 331 -2.34 -19.93 -7.08
C TRP A 331 -1.90 -19.25 -5.78
N LEU A 332 -1.17 -18.14 -5.88
CA LEU A 332 -0.70 -17.35 -4.73
C LEU A 332 -1.89 -16.77 -3.94
N SER A 333 -2.88 -16.23 -4.64
CA SER A 333 -4.13 -15.70 -4.08
C SER A 333 -4.88 -16.77 -3.28
N ARG A 334 -5.00 -17.98 -3.84
CA ARG A 334 -5.61 -19.12 -3.13
C ARG A 334 -4.83 -19.48 -1.87
N LYS A 335 -3.51 -19.61 -1.95
CA LYS A 335 -2.67 -19.99 -0.80
C LYS A 335 -2.77 -18.99 0.34
N MET A 336 -2.87 -17.70 0.05
CA MET A 336 -3.03 -16.71 1.11
C MET A 336 -4.37 -16.76 1.82
N ASN A 337 -5.46 -17.06 1.11
CA ASN A 337 -6.78 -17.18 1.74
C ASN A 337 -6.77 -18.29 2.83
N TYR A 338 -5.98 -19.36 2.61
CA TYR A 338 -5.74 -20.38 3.64
C TYR A 338 -4.93 -19.86 4.82
N VAL A 339 -3.88 -19.06 4.58
CA VAL A 339 -3.03 -18.51 5.65
C VAL A 339 -3.79 -17.51 6.52
N SER A 340 -4.58 -16.62 5.92
CA SER A 340 -5.42 -15.67 6.66
C SER A 340 -6.47 -16.39 7.51
N LEU A 341 -7.16 -17.40 6.94
CA LEU A 341 -8.13 -18.21 7.66
C LEU A 341 -7.50 -18.93 8.86
N THR A 342 -6.30 -19.48 8.68
CA THR A 342 -5.57 -20.18 9.75
C THR A 342 -5.23 -19.23 10.90
N LYS A 343 -4.81 -18.01 10.59
CA LYS A 343 -4.49 -17.00 11.61
C LYS A 343 -5.73 -16.57 12.39
N ASP A 344 -6.86 -16.36 11.71
CA ASP A 344 -8.12 -16.02 12.34
C ASP A 344 -8.64 -17.15 13.24
N LEU A 345 -8.52 -18.41 12.81
CA LEU A 345 -8.84 -19.59 13.62
C LEU A 345 -7.97 -19.70 14.87
N ILE A 346 -6.67 -19.45 14.77
CA ILE A 346 -5.75 -19.46 15.93
C ILE A 346 -6.16 -18.39 16.95
N LEU A 347 -6.51 -17.19 16.50
CA LEU A 347 -6.96 -16.11 17.37
C LEU A 347 -8.29 -16.44 18.07
N GLU A 348 -9.19 -17.13 17.38
CA GLU A 348 -10.46 -17.58 17.95
C GLU A 348 -10.26 -18.66 19.01
N ILE A 349 -9.38 -19.64 18.73
CA ILE A 349 -8.98 -20.67 19.70
C ILE A 349 -8.33 -20.04 20.94
N GLU A 350 -7.42 -19.09 20.77
CA GLU A 350 -6.76 -18.41 21.89
C GLU A 350 -7.75 -17.64 22.77
N LYS A 351 -8.78 -17.04 22.15
CA LYS A 351 -9.87 -16.36 22.86
C LYS A 351 -10.76 -17.34 23.61
N GLU A 352 -11.05 -18.50 23.02
CA GLU A 352 -11.82 -19.58 23.65
C GLU A 352 -11.06 -20.12 24.88
N ILE A 353 -9.76 -20.41 24.73
CA ILE A 353 -8.88 -20.87 25.81
C ILE A 353 -8.88 -19.87 26.96
N ASN A 354 -8.66 -18.58 26.69
CA ASN A 354 -8.64 -17.56 27.73
C ASN A 354 -9.98 -17.46 28.48
N ARG A 355 -11.13 -17.54 27.77
CA ARG A 355 -12.44 -17.59 28.42
C ARG A 355 -12.62 -18.82 29.30
N THR A 356 -12.18 -19.99 28.85
CA THR A 356 -12.26 -21.22 29.66
C THR A 356 -11.38 -21.13 30.91
N LEU A 357 -10.18 -20.54 30.79
CA LEU A 357 -9.29 -20.29 31.94
C LEU A 357 -9.91 -19.30 32.93
N ASP A 358 -10.52 -18.22 32.44
CA ASP A 358 -11.25 -17.26 33.30
C ASP A 358 -12.43 -17.91 34.01
N GLN A 359 -13.19 -18.77 33.31
CA GLN A 359 -14.29 -19.54 33.90
C GLN A 359 -13.79 -20.51 34.98
N LEU A 360 -12.72 -21.26 34.72
CA LEU A 360 -12.12 -22.18 35.70
C LEU A 360 -11.61 -21.41 36.94
N ALA A 361 -10.91 -20.29 36.74
CA ALA A 361 -10.44 -19.44 37.83
C ALA A 361 -11.60 -18.86 38.67
N SER A 362 -12.73 -18.52 38.03
CA SER A 362 -13.93 -18.07 38.75
C SER A 362 -14.62 -19.21 39.53
N GLN A 363 -14.66 -20.43 38.96
CA GLN A 363 -15.20 -21.61 39.62
C GLN A 363 -14.37 -22.05 40.84
N GLU A 364 -13.04 -22.00 40.76
CA GLU A 364 -12.17 -22.29 41.91
C GLU A 364 -12.42 -21.31 43.06
N ARG A 365 -12.50 -20.01 42.76
CA ARG A 365 -12.82 -18.99 43.76
C ARG A 365 -14.22 -19.17 44.38
N GLU A 366 -15.20 -19.62 43.60
CA GLU A 366 -16.54 -19.93 44.12
C GLU A 366 -16.54 -21.17 45.01
N LYS A 367 -15.82 -22.24 44.63
CA LYS A 367 -15.67 -23.45 45.45
C LYS A 367 -14.95 -23.15 46.77
N GLU A 368 -13.90 -22.34 46.74
CA GLU A 368 -13.18 -21.90 47.94
C GLU A 368 -14.12 -21.13 48.88
N LYS A 369 -14.88 -20.15 48.35
CA LYS A 369 -15.90 -19.42 49.12
C LYS A 369 -16.96 -20.33 49.73
N GLN A 370 -17.51 -21.27 48.96
CA GLN A 370 -18.52 -22.21 49.44
C GLN A 370 -17.97 -23.08 50.58
N SER A 371 -16.78 -23.65 50.40
CA SER A 371 -16.13 -24.47 51.43
C SER A 371 -15.86 -23.70 52.73
N PHE A 372 -15.47 -22.43 52.62
CA PHE A 372 -15.31 -21.54 53.77
C PHE A 372 -16.65 -21.26 54.45
N THR A 373 -17.71 -20.97 53.69
CA THR A 373 -19.03 -20.72 54.27
C THR A 373 -19.59 -21.93 55.00
N GLU A 374 -19.34 -23.15 54.50
CA GLU A 374 -19.71 -24.39 55.18
C GLU A 374 -18.91 -24.60 56.47
N ARG A 375 -17.58 -24.40 56.43
CA ARG A 375 -16.72 -24.46 57.63
C ARG A 375 -17.12 -23.41 58.67
N LEU A 376 -17.46 -22.20 58.23
CA LEU A 376 -17.95 -21.12 59.08
C LEU A 376 -19.33 -21.45 59.68
N ALA A 377 -20.23 -22.04 58.89
CA ALA A 377 -21.55 -22.47 59.35
C ALA A 377 -21.44 -23.62 60.37
N HIS A 378 -20.55 -24.58 60.12
CA HIS A 378 -20.23 -25.65 61.06
C HIS A 378 -19.67 -25.09 62.38
N LEU A 379 -18.64 -24.24 62.33
CA LEU A 379 -18.07 -23.58 63.52
C LEU A 379 -19.11 -22.81 64.33
N LYS A 380 -20.04 -22.11 63.66
CA LYS A 380 -21.15 -21.42 64.32
C LYS A 380 -22.14 -22.40 64.98
N ALA A 381 -22.43 -23.54 64.37
CA ALA A 381 -23.32 -24.56 64.91
C ALA A 381 -22.69 -25.30 66.10
N THR A 382 -21.37 -25.52 66.10
CA THR A 382 -20.64 -26.17 67.20
C THR A 382 -20.17 -25.21 68.30
N LYS A 383 -20.61 -23.96 68.29
CA LYS A 383 -20.19 -22.90 69.22
C LYS A 383 -20.37 -23.25 70.71
N SER A 384 -21.33 -24.10 71.06
CA SER A 384 -21.58 -24.54 72.44
C SER A 384 -20.54 -25.53 72.98
N GLN A 385 -19.66 -26.06 72.14
CA GLN A 385 -18.62 -27.03 72.52
C GLN A 385 -17.26 -26.40 72.88
N TYR A 386 -17.09 -25.09 72.69
CA TYR A 386 -15.80 -24.41 72.89
C TYR A 386 -15.89 -23.37 74.01
N THR A 387 -14.81 -23.19 74.77
CA THR A 387 -14.67 -21.99 75.62
C THR A 387 -14.44 -20.75 74.76
N LYS A 388 -14.75 -19.57 75.32
CA LYS A 388 -14.79 -18.29 74.58
C LYS A 388 -13.47 -17.97 73.85
N ASP A 389 -12.35 -18.29 74.48
CA ASP A 389 -11.00 -18.05 73.95
C ASP A 389 -10.60 -19.08 72.87
N GLU A 390 -11.00 -20.35 73.04
CA GLU A 390 -10.78 -21.40 72.04
C GLU A 390 -11.58 -21.17 70.75
N TYR A 391 -12.82 -20.70 70.88
CA TYR A 391 -13.66 -20.33 69.73
C TYR A 391 -13.06 -19.16 68.94
N LEU A 392 -12.52 -18.16 69.63
CA LEU A 392 -11.82 -17.04 69.01
C LEU A 392 -10.56 -17.49 68.26
N LEU A 393 -9.80 -18.42 68.83
CA LEU A 393 -8.61 -18.99 68.19
C LEU A 393 -8.95 -19.71 66.87
N GLN A 394 -10.05 -20.48 66.86
CA GLN A 394 -10.53 -21.17 65.65
C GLN A 394 -11.03 -20.20 64.58
N MET A 395 -11.71 -19.12 64.98
CA MET A 395 -12.13 -18.05 64.05
C MET A 395 -10.93 -17.31 63.43
N VAL A 396 -9.86 -17.10 64.20
CA VAL A 396 -8.62 -16.48 63.72
C VAL A 396 -7.88 -17.41 62.76
N LYS A 397 -7.80 -18.71 63.04
CA LYS A 397 -7.23 -19.70 62.11
C LYS A 397 -7.98 -19.74 60.78
N LEU A 398 -9.32 -19.78 60.83
CA LEU A 398 -10.15 -19.80 59.62
C LEU A 398 -10.01 -18.52 58.78
N ARG A 399 -9.81 -17.37 59.42
CA ARG A 399 -9.55 -16.08 58.75
C ARG A 399 -8.18 -16.07 58.06
N ASN A 400 -7.15 -16.55 58.75
CA ASN A 400 -5.78 -16.54 58.24
C ASN A 400 -5.54 -17.55 57.09
N GLU A 401 -6.49 -18.45 56.80
CA GLU A 401 -6.45 -19.32 55.60
C GLU A 401 -6.89 -18.59 54.30
N ILE A 402 -7.41 -17.37 54.39
CA ILE A 402 -7.91 -16.56 53.26
C ILE A 402 -6.98 -15.38 52.89
N GLU A 403 -6.22 -14.86 53.86
CA GLU A 403 -5.13 -13.88 53.62
C GLU A 403 -3.91 -14.57 53.02
#